data_AF-M2XQN9-F1
#
_entry.id   AF-M2XQN9-F1
#
_cell.length_a   1.000
_cell.length_b   1.000
_cell.length_c   1.000
_cell.angle_alpha   90.00
_cell.angle_beta   90.00
_cell.angle_gamma   90.00
#
_symmetry.space_group_name_H-M   'P 1'
#
loop_
_entity.id
_entity.type
_entity.pdbx_description
1 polymer ?
#
loop_
_entity_poly.entity_id
_entity_poly.type
_entity_poly.pdbx_seq_one_letter_code
_entity_poly.pdbx_strand_id
1 'polypeptide(L)'
;SIADLINSCAVTALKFLNGPDVPVYYGRLDRNVPDPTGLIPEPTMSLSALINAFSAIGFSKEDVVTLSGAHSVGVCHGIPMCPGHNTSFGNHYYQELIEGDLSGKLPTDVELLEDNTMRSLVQQYANDNSQFFSDFSRVFGKYISRIHCNQTSTGPCPLDDIGNSTTSTSTSSVTSSVIPVVASPSSSFPSSSSPIIIGSPIVISSSSSSSSSTSSSESFPPVPPISGPFSNPPSNPGGSVLSV
;
A
#
# COMPACT_ATOMS: atom_id res chain seq x y z
N SER A 1 -19.14 -3.74 4.58
CA SER A 1 -19.16 -4.98 3.78
C SER A 1 -17.78 -5.62 3.85
N ILE A 2 -17.67 -6.90 3.53
CA ILE A 2 -16.38 -7.57 3.33
C ILE A 2 -15.63 -6.92 2.16
N ALA A 3 -16.33 -6.48 1.12
CA ALA A 3 -15.76 -5.73 0.01
C ALA A 3 -15.04 -4.44 0.47
N ASP A 4 -15.66 -3.63 1.35
CA ASP A 4 -15.02 -2.44 1.89
C ASP A 4 -13.82 -2.78 2.81
N LEU A 5 -13.94 -3.86 3.59
CA LEU A 5 -12.84 -4.33 4.44
C LEU A 5 -11.61 -4.68 3.59
N ILE A 6 -11.77 -5.50 2.54
CA ILE A 6 -10.68 -5.90 1.64
C ILE A 6 -9.96 -4.68 1.05
N ASN A 7 -10.72 -3.71 0.52
CA ASN A 7 -10.13 -2.50 -0.07
C ASN A 7 -9.41 -1.63 0.98
N SER A 8 -9.97 -1.52 2.19
CA SER A 8 -9.30 -0.81 3.29
C SER A 8 -8.01 -1.49 3.75
N CYS A 9 -7.98 -2.83 3.77
CA CYS A 9 -6.79 -3.60 4.09
C CYS A 9 -5.70 -3.40 3.03
N ALA A 10 -6.05 -3.37 1.74
CA ALA A 10 -5.08 -3.13 0.68
C ALA A 10 -4.39 -1.76 0.81
N VAL A 11 -5.16 -0.70 1.04
CA VAL A 11 -4.59 0.65 1.27
C VAL A 11 -3.78 0.72 2.56
N THR A 12 -4.24 0.05 3.62
CA THR A 12 -3.50 -0.02 4.89
C THR A 12 -2.15 -0.74 4.70
N ALA A 13 -2.12 -1.81 3.91
CA ALA A 13 -0.89 -2.54 3.59
C ALA A 13 0.10 -1.66 2.82
N LEU A 14 -0.36 -0.91 1.81
CA LEU A 14 0.49 0.06 1.10
C LEU A 14 1.10 1.08 2.06
N LYS A 15 0.30 1.63 2.98
CA LYS A 15 0.80 2.61 3.96
C LYS A 15 1.83 1.99 4.91
N PHE A 16 1.59 0.76 5.36
CA PHE A 16 2.52 0.03 6.21
C PHE A 16 3.86 -0.25 5.52
N LEU A 17 3.84 -0.44 4.20
CA LEU A 17 5.02 -0.67 3.36
C LEU A 17 5.67 0.64 2.87
N ASN A 18 5.37 1.77 3.50
CA ASN A 18 5.87 3.11 3.12
C ASN A 18 5.46 3.57 1.71
N GLY A 19 4.39 3.00 1.17
CA GLY A 19 3.80 3.41 -0.11
C GLY A 19 3.00 4.71 -0.04
N PRO A 20 2.36 5.09 -1.17
CA PRO A 20 1.61 6.34 -1.26
C PRO A 20 0.33 6.34 -0.41
N ASP A 21 -0.13 7.54 -0.07
CA ASP A 21 -1.47 7.72 0.49
C ASP A 21 -2.52 7.55 -0.62
N VAL A 22 -3.43 6.59 -0.44
CA VAL A 22 -4.52 6.30 -1.39
C VAL A 22 -5.87 6.61 -0.74
N PRO A 23 -6.75 7.41 -1.37
CA PRO A 23 -8.08 7.64 -0.83
C PRO A 23 -8.93 6.36 -0.88
N VAL A 24 -9.62 6.06 0.22
CA VAL A 24 -10.57 4.93 0.32
C VAL A 24 -11.98 5.48 0.39
N TYR A 25 -12.81 5.11 -0.59
CA TYR A 25 -14.25 5.33 -0.55
C TYR A 25 -14.96 4.06 -0.06
N TYR A 26 -16.02 4.23 0.72
CA TYR A 26 -16.82 3.15 1.30
C TYR A 26 -18.21 3.10 0.65
N GLY A 27 -18.91 1.97 0.82
CA GLY A 27 -20.26 1.77 0.27
C GLY A 27 -20.36 0.59 -0.70
N ARG A 28 -19.33 -0.25 -0.80
CA ARG A 28 -19.40 -1.49 -1.60
C ARG A 28 -20.37 -2.45 -0.95
N LEU A 29 -21.14 -3.17 -1.76
CA LEU A 29 -22.05 -4.20 -1.29
C LEU A 29 -21.44 -5.58 -1.52
N ASP A 30 -21.56 -6.45 -0.53
CA ASP A 30 -21.20 -7.86 -0.70
C ASP A 30 -22.19 -8.53 -1.66
N ARG A 31 -21.65 -9.35 -2.57
CA ARG A 31 -22.46 -10.18 -3.47
C ARG A 31 -22.50 -11.61 -2.94
N ASN A 32 -23.66 -12.25 -3.04
CA ASN A 32 -23.84 -13.66 -2.67
C ASN A 32 -23.59 -14.62 -3.85
N VAL A 33 -23.12 -14.10 -4.98
CA VAL A 33 -22.81 -14.85 -6.19
C VAL A 33 -21.34 -14.56 -6.52
N PRO A 34 -20.53 -15.60 -6.80
CA PRO A 34 -19.15 -15.41 -7.21
C PRO A 34 -19.06 -14.69 -8.56
N ASP A 35 -17.96 -13.99 -8.78
CA ASP A 35 -17.69 -13.39 -10.08
C ASP A 35 -17.47 -14.46 -11.16
N PRO A 36 -17.78 -14.15 -12.43
CA PRO A 36 -17.47 -15.03 -13.55
C PRO A 36 -15.99 -15.42 -13.61
N THR A 37 -15.71 -16.65 -14.02
CA THR A 37 -14.34 -17.11 -14.27
C THR A 37 -13.72 -16.40 -15.46
N GLY A 38 -12.39 -16.23 -15.47
CA GLY A 38 -11.65 -15.68 -16.60
C GLY A 38 -11.57 -14.16 -16.65
N LEU A 39 -11.94 -13.46 -15.56
CA LEU A 39 -11.74 -12.01 -15.43
C LEU A 39 -10.32 -11.65 -14.97
N ILE A 40 -9.62 -12.60 -14.35
CA ILE A 40 -8.26 -12.39 -13.84
C ILE A 40 -7.26 -12.65 -14.98
N PRO A 41 -6.37 -11.69 -15.28
CA PRO A 41 -5.25 -11.90 -16.20
C PRO A 41 -4.39 -13.12 -15.83
N GLU A 42 -4.12 -13.99 -16.79
CA GLU A 42 -3.22 -15.13 -16.58
C GLU A 42 -1.76 -14.67 -16.55
N PRO A 43 -0.90 -15.25 -15.69
CA PRO A 43 0.50 -14.81 -15.54
C PRO A 43 1.36 -15.05 -16.79
N THR A 44 0.88 -15.88 -17.73
CA THR A 44 1.58 -16.23 -18.99
C THR A 44 0.92 -15.62 -20.23
N MET A 45 -0.11 -14.77 -20.06
CA MET A 45 -0.74 -14.10 -21.20
C MET A 45 0.20 -13.08 -21.84
N SER A 46 -0.02 -12.75 -23.10
CA SER A 46 0.76 -11.69 -23.76
C SER A 46 0.38 -10.30 -23.24
N LEU A 47 1.32 -9.36 -23.31
CA LEU A 47 1.07 -7.96 -22.94
C LEU A 47 -0.14 -7.36 -23.67
N SER A 48 -0.33 -7.69 -24.95
CA SER A 48 -1.49 -7.21 -25.71
C SER A 48 -2.82 -7.68 -25.12
N ALA A 49 -2.87 -8.93 -24.66
CA ALA A 49 -4.06 -9.49 -24.04
C ALA A 49 -4.27 -8.89 -22.64
N LEU A 50 -3.19 -8.62 -21.89
CA LEU A 50 -3.24 -7.93 -20.60
C LEU A 50 -3.82 -6.52 -20.77
N ILE A 51 -3.29 -5.74 -21.71
CA ILE A 51 -3.80 -4.39 -22.03
C ILE A 51 -5.28 -4.44 -22.43
N ASN A 52 -5.68 -5.42 -23.23
CA ASN A 52 -7.08 -5.57 -23.64
C ASN A 52 -8.01 -5.88 -22.45
N ALA A 53 -7.57 -6.72 -21.50
CA ALA A 53 -8.34 -7.01 -20.29
C ALA A 53 -8.56 -5.76 -19.42
N PHE A 54 -7.53 -4.95 -19.24
CA PHE A 54 -7.60 -3.68 -18.49
C PHE A 54 -8.38 -2.60 -19.24
N SER A 55 -8.25 -2.54 -20.56
CA SER A 55 -9.03 -1.63 -21.40
C SER A 55 -10.53 -1.90 -21.28
N ALA A 56 -10.93 -3.18 -21.21
CA ALA A 56 -12.34 -3.57 -21.01
C ALA A 56 -12.94 -3.06 -19.68
N ILE A 57 -12.10 -2.73 -18.69
CA ILE A 57 -12.51 -2.15 -17.41
C ILE A 57 -12.16 -0.65 -17.29
N GLY A 58 -11.74 -0.01 -18.38
CA GLY A 58 -11.52 1.44 -18.47
C GLY A 58 -10.13 1.91 -18.06
N PHE A 59 -9.12 1.04 -18.12
CA PHE A 59 -7.72 1.36 -17.79
C PHE A 59 -6.90 1.47 -19.07
N SER A 60 -6.05 2.50 -19.16
CA SER A 60 -5.14 2.65 -20.30
C SER A 60 -3.93 1.72 -20.16
N LYS A 61 -3.11 1.63 -21.21
CA LYS A 61 -1.86 0.87 -21.14
C LYS A 61 -0.86 1.50 -20.16
N GLU A 62 -0.89 2.82 -20.00
CA GLU A 62 -0.11 3.54 -18.99
C GLU A 62 -0.58 3.18 -17.59
N ASP A 63 -1.90 3.10 -17.37
CA ASP A 63 -2.44 2.63 -16.10
C ASP A 63 -1.97 1.19 -15.77
N VAL A 64 -1.83 0.32 -16.79
CA VAL A 64 -1.27 -1.03 -16.62
C VAL A 64 0.17 -0.95 -16.12
N VAL A 65 1.04 -0.11 -16.72
CA VAL A 65 2.42 0.09 -16.22
C VAL A 65 2.42 0.54 -14.77
N THR A 66 1.56 1.49 -14.42
CA THR A 66 1.46 1.99 -13.05
C THR A 66 1.05 0.88 -12.08
N LEU A 67 0.01 0.10 -12.42
CA LEU A 67 -0.48 -0.98 -11.55
C LEU A 67 0.50 -2.16 -11.45
N SER A 68 1.28 -2.44 -12.50
CA SER A 68 2.35 -3.44 -12.44
C SER A 68 3.40 -3.15 -11.36
N GLY A 69 3.54 -1.88 -10.93
CA GLY A 69 4.37 -1.50 -9.78
C GLY A 69 3.95 -2.15 -8.45
N ALA A 70 2.76 -2.76 -8.37
CA ALA A 70 2.37 -3.62 -7.25
C ALA A 70 3.29 -4.82 -7.05
N HIS A 71 3.96 -5.29 -8.12
CA HIS A 71 5.00 -6.31 -8.05
C HIS A 71 6.31 -5.80 -7.42
N SER A 72 6.36 -4.58 -6.90
CA SER A 72 7.46 -4.14 -6.01
C SER A 72 7.49 -4.92 -4.69
N VAL A 73 6.39 -5.56 -4.31
CA VAL A 73 6.28 -6.40 -3.12
C VAL A 73 5.64 -7.75 -3.45
N GLY A 74 5.77 -8.71 -2.53
CA GLY A 74 5.19 -10.04 -2.69
C GLY A 74 6.14 -11.07 -3.30
N VAL A 75 5.58 -12.22 -3.65
CA VAL A 75 6.30 -13.44 -4.01
C VAL A 75 5.60 -14.13 -5.18
N CYS A 76 6.37 -14.57 -6.17
CA CYS A 76 5.92 -15.38 -7.29
C CYS A 76 6.67 -16.72 -7.29
N HIS A 77 5.95 -17.84 -7.27
CA HIS A 77 6.54 -19.19 -7.23
C HIS A 77 7.62 -19.40 -6.15
N GLY A 78 7.45 -18.77 -4.97
CA GLY A 78 8.40 -18.85 -3.86
C GLY A 78 9.61 -17.90 -3.97
N ILE A 79 9.67 -17.09 -5.02
CA ILE A 79 10.73 -16.09 -5.26
C ILE A 79 10.14 -14.70 -5.00
N PRO A 80 10.74 -13.86 -4.14
CA PRO A 80 10.33 -12.46 -4.00
C PRO A 80 10.33 -11.75 -5.36
N MET A 81 9.29 -10.96 -5.64
CA MET A 81 9.22 -10.22 -6.89
C MET A 81 10.38 -9.23 -7.04
N CYS A 82 10.85 -8.66 -5.93
CA CYS A 82 12.03 -7.79 -5.84
C CYS A 82 12.96 -8.29 -4.71
N PRO A 83 13.92 -9.18 -5.00
CA PRO A 83 14.85 -9.69 -4.00
C PRO A 83 15.66 -8.58 -3.32
N GLY A 84 15.66 -8.53 -1.99
CA GLY A 84 16.33 -7.48 -1.22
C GLY A 84 15.44 -6.29 -0.85
N HIS A 85 14.24 -6.17 -1.45
CA HIS A 85 13.29 -5.10 -1.22
C HIS A 85 11.88 -5.64 -0.88
N ASN A 86 11.81 -6.66 -0.04
CA ASN A 86 10.57 -7.41 0.24
C ASN A 86 9.63 -6.78 1.28
N THR A 87 10.01 -5.66 1.90
CA THR A 87 9.25 -4.99 2.97
C THR A 87 8.97 -3.52 2.70
N SER A 88 9.28 -3.03 1.50
CA SER A 88 9.00 -1.65 1.11
C SER A 88 8.33 -1.63 -0.25
N PHE A 89 7.27 -0.84 -0.37
CA PHE A 89 6.63 -0.52 -1.63
C PHE A 89 7.34 0.70 -2.24
N GLY A 90 7.72 0.62 -3.51
CA GLY A 90 8.62 1.60 -4.11
C GLY A 90 8.82 1.40 -5.61
N ASN A 91 9.56 2.30 -6.22
CA ASN A 91 9.91 2.26 -7.63
C ASN A 91 11.06 1.29 -7.96
N HIS A 92 11.61 0.55 -6.98
CA HIS A 92 12.68 -0.43 -7.18
C HIS A 92 12.27 -1.54 -8.16
N TYR A 93 10.97 -1.86 -8.25
CA TYR A 93 10.45 -2.71 -9.33
C TYR A 93 10.85 -2.22 -10.72
N TYR A 94 10.71 -0.92 -10.99
CA TYR A 94 11.06 -0.34 -12.28
C TYR A 94 12.58 -0.20 -12.45
N GLN A 95 13.32 0.04 -11.36
CA GLN A 95 14.78 0.07 -11.36
C GLN A 95 15.37 -1.28 -11.76
N GLU A 96 14.90 -2.37 -11.14
CA GLU A 96 15.32 -3.73 -11.46
C GLU A 96 14.99 -4.11 -12.91
N LEU A 97 13.82 -3.70 -13.43
CA LEU A 97 13.47 -3.92 -14.84
C LEU A 97 14.46 -3.25 -15.80
N ILE A 98 14.85 -2.00 -15.57
CA ILE A 98 15.80 -1.29 -16.45
C ILE A 98 17.25 -1.75 -16.27
N GLU A 99 17.59 -2.27 -15.09
CA GLU A 99 18.92 -2.85 -14.78
C GLU A 99 19.05 -4.30 -15.30
N GLY A 100 17.93 -4.94 -15.61
CA GLY A 100 17.88 -6.31 -16.12
C GLY A 100 17.87 -7.39 -15.03
N ASP A 101 17.56 -7.05 -13.77
CA ASP A 101 17.28 -8.04 -12.73
C ASP A 101 15.83 -8.52 -12.84
N LEU A 102 15.66 -9.63 -13.56
CA LEU A 102 14.35 -10.22 -13.85
C LEU A 102 13.95 -11.29 -12.83
N SER A 103 14.67 -11.40 -11.71
CA SER A 103 14.38 -12.37 -10.67
C SER A 103 12.97 -12.17 -10.12
N GLY A 104 12.14 -13.22 -10.19
CA GLY A 104 10.75 -13.19 -9.72
C GLY A 104 9.76 -12.52 -10.68
N LYS A 105 10.21 -11.76 -11.70
CA LYS A 105 9.35 -11.04 -12.64
C LYS A 105 8.58 -11.99 -13.57
N LEU A 106 7.38 -11.58 -13.95
CA LEU A 106 6.55 -12.27 -14.94
C LEU A 106 6.98 -11.90 -16.37
N PRO A 107 6.67 -12.74 -17.38
CA PRO A 107 6.90 -12.39 -18.79
C PRO A 107 6.31 -11.02 -19.16
N THR A 108 5.10 -10.72 -18.65
CA THR A 108 4.42 -9.44 -18.88
C THR A 108 5.13 -8.24 -18.28
N ASP A 109 5.86 -8.41 -17.17
CA ASP A 109 6.67 -7.34 -16.56
C ASP A 109 7.84 -6.95 -17.49
N VAL A 110 8.45 -7.95 -18.13
CA VAL A 110 9.56 -7.74 -19.08
C VAL A 110 9.06 -7.11 -20.37
N GLU A 111 7.91 -7.55 -20.87
CA GLU A 111 7.30 -7.04 -22.10
C GLU A 111 6.92 -5.54 -22.00
N LEU A 112 6.79 -4.97 -20.78
CA LEU A 112 6.58 -3.51 -20.61
C LEU A 112 7.68 -2.66 -21.27
N LEU A 113 8.88 -3.23 -21.43
CA LEU A 113 10.02 -2.57 -22.06
C LEU A 113 9.99 -2.62 -23.60
N GLU A 114 9.13 -3.46 -24.20
CA GLU A 114 9.05 -3.61 -25.66
C GLU A 114 8.25 -2.46 -26.32
N ASP A 115 7.21 -1.95 -25.65
CA ASP A 115 6.46 -0.77 -26.13
C ASP A 115 7.20 0.53 -25.76
N ASN A 116 7.45 1.39 -26.74
CA ASN A 116 8.19 2.63 -26.52
C ASN A 116 7.53 3.60 -25.51
N THR A 117 6.20 3.62 -25.47
CA THR A 117 5.44 4.49 -24.55
C THR A 117 5.57 3.96 -23.13
N MET A 118 5.34 2.66 -22.96
CA MET A 118 5.41 1.98 -21.67
C MET A 118 6.84 1.99 -21.13
N ARG A 119 7.83 1.70 -21.98
CA ARG A 119 9.25 1.81 -21.62
C ARG A 119 9.63 3.21 -21.14
N SER A 120 9.14 4.25 -21.81
CA SER A 120 9.39 5.63 -21.37
C SER A 120 8.82 5.90 -19.98
N LEU A 121 7.64 5.37 -19.68
CA LEU A 121 7.00 5.51 -18.37
C LEU A 121 7.72 4.67 -17.29
N VAL A 122 8.16 3.46 -17.62
CA VAL A 122 9.00 2.62 -16.75
C VAL A 122 10.29 3.36 -16.39
N GLN A 123 10.97 3.95 -17.38
CA GLN A 123 12.17 4.75 -17.15
C GLN A 123 11.88 5.98 -16.28
N GLN A 124 10.73 6.62 -16.48
CA GLN A 124 10.31 7.75 -15.66
C GLN A 124 10.11 7.34 -14.19
N TYR A 125 9.36 6.27 -13.93
CA TYR A 125 9.14 5.78 -12.58
C TYR A 125 10.41 5.27 -11.91
N ALA A 126 11.31 4.61 -12.64
CA ALA A 126 12.61 4.19 -12.12
C ALA A 126 13.47 5.38 -11.61
N ASN A 127 13.33 6.55 -12.24
CA ASN A 127 14.06 7.77 -11.89
C ASN A 127 13.34 8.65 -10.86
N ASP A 128 12.02 8.56 -10.76
CA ASP A 128 11.21 9.40 -9.88
C ASP A 128 10.15 8.60 -9.12
N ASN A 129 10.50 8.22 -7.88
CA ASN A 129 9.58 7.52 -6.98
C ASN A 129 8.37 8.38 -6.58
N SER A 130 8.52 9.70 -6.52
CA SER A 130 7.42 10.59 -6.13
C SER A 130 6.36 10.64 -7.23
N GLN A 131 6.81 10.67 -8.48
CA GLN A 131 5.91 10.58 -9.64
C GLN A 131 5.19 9.23 -9.68
N PHE A 132 5.92 8.12 -9.49
CA PHE A 132 5.31 6.79 -9.38
C PHE A 132 4.23 6.76 -8.29
N PHE A 133 4.53 7.25 -7.09
CA PHE A 133 3.59 7.28 -5.97
C PHE A 133 2.34 8.12 -6.25
N SER A 134 2.50 9.28 -6.90
CA SER A 134 1.37 10.13 -7.28
C SER A 134 0.45 9.43 -8.28
N ASP A 135 1.00 8.81 -9.31
CA ASP A 135 0.21 8.09 -10.30
C ASP A 135 -0.39 6.81 -9.75
N PHE A 136 0.37 6.05 -8.95
CA PHE A 136 -0.12 4.83 -8.32
C PHE A 136 -1.31 5.11 -7.39
N SER A 137 -1.25 6.18 -6.58
CA SER A 137 -2.39 6.58 -5.75
C SER A 137 -3.65 6.85 -6.58
N ARG A 138 -3.50 7.57 -7.69
CA ARG A 138 -4.61 7.90 -8.60
C ARG A 138 -5.18 6.64 -9.28
N VAL A 139 -4.32 5.81 -9.86
CA VAL A 139 -4.73 4.64 -10.65
C VAL A 139 -5.24 3.50 -9.75
N PHE A 140 -4.56 3.23 -8.64
CA PHE A 140 -5.02 2.24 -7.66
C PHE A 140 -6.30 2.71 -6.97
N GLY A 141 -6.39 4.01 -6.63
CA GLY A 141 -7.61 4.64 -6.14
C GLY A 141 -8.78 4.46 -7.12
N LYS A 142 -8.56 4.69 -8.42
CA LYS A 142 -9.53 4.41 -9.49
C LYS A 142 -9.94 2.93 -9.52
N TYR A 143 -8.99 2.00 -9.38
CA TYR A 143 -9.23 0.55 -9.37
C TYR A 143 -10.11 0.11 -8.21
N ILE A 144 -9.73 0.45 -6.98
CA ILE A 144 -10.48 0.04 -5.79
C ILE A 144 -11.83 0.72 -5.68
N SER A 145 -11.97 1.93 -6.24
CA SER A 145 -13.19 2.75 -6.12
C SER A 145 -14.20 2.52 -7.22
N ARG A 146 -14.07 1.44 -8.00
CA ARG A 146 -15.14 0.93 -8.88
C ARG A 146 -16.30 0.37 -8.07
N ILE A 147 -16.97 1.26 -7.37
CA ILE A 147 -18.25 1.00 -6.73
C ILE A 147 -19.26 1.00 -7.87
N HIS A 148 -20.02 -0.09 -8.02
CA HIS A 148 -21.28 0.00 -8.76
C HIS A 148 -22.17 0.97 -7.98
N CYS A 149 -22.11 2.26 -8.33
CA CYS A 149 -23.08 3.23 -7.85
C CYS A 149 -24.43 2.74 -8.37
N ASN A 150 -25.21 2.08 -7.52
CA ASN A 150 -26.62 1.88 -7.81
C ASN A 150 -27.19 3.29 -7.97
N GLN A 151 -27.63 3.68 -9.17
CA GLN A 151 -28.09 5.03 -9.51
C GLN A 151 -29.36 5.48 -8.74
N THR A 152 -29.65 4.89 -7.60
CA THR A 152 -30.72 5.28 -6.68
C THR A 152 -30.29 6.34 -5.66
N SER A 153 -28.99 6.62 -5.51
CA SER A 153 -28.52 7.81 -4.79
C SER A 153 -28.13 8.88 -5.80
N THR A 154 -28.76 10.04 -5.72
CA THR A 154 -28.57 11.21 -6.60
C THR A 154 -27.22 11.94 -6.42
N GLY A 155 -26.17 11.21 -6.03
CA GLY A 155 -24.81 11.73 -5.85
C GLY A 155 -23.91 11.28 -7.02
N PRO A 156 -23.05 12.16 -7.57
CA PRO A 156 -22.03 11.78 -8.53
C PRO A 156 -21.11 10.70 -7.95
N CYS A 157 -20.73 9.70 -8.74
CA CYS A 157 -19.62 8.81 -8.37
C CYS A 157 -18.33 9.66 -8.33
N PRO A 158 -17.52 9.60 -7.26
CA PRO A 158 -16.38 10.52 -7.07
C PRO A 158 -15.25 10.50 -8.11
N LEU A 159 -15.36 9.76 -9.22
CA LEU A 159 -14.21 9.47 -10.11
C LEU A 159 -14.34 9.92 -11.56
N ASP A 160 -15.48 10.44 -12.01
CA ASP A 160 -15.60 10.88 -13.41
C ASP A 160 -14.83 12.20 -13.69
N ASP A 161 -14.41 12.95 -12.65
CA ASP A 161 -13.79 14.27 -12.80
C ASP A 161 -12.25 14.31 -12.66
N ILE A 162 -11.57 13.20 -12.39
CA ILE A 162 -10.09 13.20 -12.21
C ILE A 162 -9.35 13.22 -13.58
N GLY A 163 -10.07 13.07 -14.69
CA GLY A 163 -9.51 12.96 -16.05
C GLY A 163 -9.47 14.24 -16.89
N ASN A 164 -10.00 15.38 -16.43
CA ASN A 164 -9.99 16.61 -17.23
C ASN A 164 -9.78 17.87 -16.40
N SER A 165 -8.56 18.08 -15.91
CA SER A 165 -8.11 19.43 -15.55
C SER A 165 -7.24 19.98 -16.68
N THR A 166 -7.88 20.25 -17.82
CA THR A 166 -7.37 21.19 -18.81
C THR A 166 -7.84 22.58 -18.40
N THR A 167 -6.88 23.43 -18.03
CA THR A 167 -7.00 24.86 -17.78
C THR A 167 -8.07 25.53 -18.66
N SER A 168 -9.16 25.98 -18.03
CA SER A 168 -10.03 27.01 -18.59
C SER A 168 -10.34 28.05 -17.52
N THR A 169 -9.56 29.12 -17.55
CA THR A 169 -9.89 30.39 -16.91
C THR A 169 -11.24 30.84 -17.44
N SER A 170 -12.25 30.89 -16.58
CA SER A 170 -13.51 31.58 -16.84
C SER A 170 -13.96 32.22 -15.54
N THR A 171 -13.63 33.50 -15.42
CA THR A 171 -14.14 34.42 -14.43
C THR A 171 -15.66 34.50 -14.55
N SER A 172 -16.38 34.00 -13.57
CA SER A 172 -17.80 34.32 -13.35
C SER A 172 -18.12 34.20 -11.88
N SER A 173 -18.12 35.37 -11.25
CA SER A 173 -18.60 35.69 -9.91
C SER A 173 -20.03 35.21 -9.68
N VAL A 174 -20.21 34.30 -8.72
CA VAL A 174 -21.47 34.12 -8.01
C VAL A 174 -21.18 34.07 -6.52
N THR A 175 -21.75 35.05 -5.82
CA THR A 175 -21.69 35.26 -4.38
C THR A 175 -22.47 34.17 -3.65
N SER A 176 -21.83 33.49 -2.71
CA SER A 176 -22.51 32.78 -1.63
C SER A 176 -21.75 32.94 -0.31
N SER A 177 -22.51 33.31 0.70
CA SER A 177 -22.10 33.85 1.99
C SER A 177 -21.19 32.90 2.79
N VAL A 178 -19.97 33.37 3.09
CA VAL A 178 -19.07 32.76 4.07
C VAL A 178 -19.36 33.38 5.44
N ILE A 179 -19.67 32.54 6.43
CA ILE A 179 -19.75 32.91 7.84
C ILE A 179 -18.31 32.92 8.40
N PRO A 180 -17.84 34.01 9.06
CA PRO A 180 -16.49 34.06 9.60
C PRO A 180 -16.43 33.39 10.99
N VAL A 181 -15.52 32.43 11.18
CA VAL A 181 -15.12 31.96 12.52
C VAL A 181 -13.81 32.63 12.89
N VAL A 182 -13.88 33.41 13.97
CA VAL A 182 -12.83 34.25 14.54
C VAL A 182 -11.74 33.42 15.23
N ALA A 183 -10.52 33.95 15.19
CA ALA A 183 -9.30 33.40 15.78
C ALA A 183 -9.29 33.35 17.32
N SER A 184 -8.34 32.55 17.81
CA SER A 184 -7.98 32.12 19.17
C SER A 184 -7.95 33.19 20.29
N PRO A 185 -7.83 32.71 21.54
CA PRO A 185 -6.64 33.12 22.29
C PRO A 185 -5.85 31.94 22.89
N SER A 186 -4.55 32.13 22.88
CA SER A 186 -3.47 31.34 23.50
C SER A 186 -3.51 31.38 25.03
N SER A 187 -3.35 30.23 25.69
CA SER A 187 -3.03 30.13 27.12
C SER A 187 -1.72 29.37 27.34
N SER A 188 -0.75 30.10 27.83
CA SER A 188 0.62 29.69 28.16
C SER A 188 0.68 28.85 29.44
N PHE A 189 1.42 27.75 29.44
CA PHE A 189 1.82 27.02 30.65
C PHE A 189 3.23 27.47 31.08
N PRO A 190 3.48 27.74 32.38
CA PRO A 190 4.79 28.21 32.84
C PRO A 190 5.77 27.06 33.09
N SER A 191 7.01 27.28 32.65
CA SER A 191 8.21 26.52 33.02
C SER A 191 8.71 26.95 34.40
N SER A 192 9.13 26.00 35.23
CA SER A 192 9.89 26.26 36.46
C SER A 192 11.04 25.27 36.55
N SER A 193 12.26 25.78 36.60
CA SER A 193 13.51 25.02 36.71
C SER A 193 14.29 25.40 37.97
N SER A 194 14.94 24.37 38.54
CA SER A 194 16.12 24.40 39.44
C SER A 194 15.86 24.39 40.96
N PRO A 195 16.84 23.95 41.80
CA PRO A 195 17.64 22.70 41.74
C PRO A 195 17.76 22.03 43.15
N ILE A 196 18.25 20.79 43.25
CA ILE A 196 18.81 20.26 44.52
C ILE A 196 20.23 19.76 44.30
N ILE A 197 21.14 20.30 45.11
CA ILE A 197 22.59 20.12 45.11
C ILE A 197 22.99 19.00 46.09
N ILE A 198 23.80 18.07 45.58
CA ILE A 198 24.99 17.37 46.13
C ILE A 198 25.18 17.34 47.66
N GLY A 199 25.29 16.11 48.19
CA GLY A 199 26.04 15.79 49.41
C GLY A 199 26.73 14.43 49.27
N SER A 200 28.04 14.39 49.46
CA SER A 200 28.91 13.20 49.64
C SER A 200 29.81 13.48 50.85
N PRO A 201 30.70 12.57 51.32
CA PRO A 201 30.57 11.13 51.60
C PRO A 201 30.99 10.80 53.06
N ILE A 202 30.67 9.61 53.60
CA ILE A 202 31.40 9.04 54.76
C ILE A 202 31.63 7.53 54.55
N VAL A 203 32.88 7.14 54.77
CA VAL A 203 33.49 5.80 54.67
C VAL A 203 33.27 5.04 55.99
N ILE A 204 33.26 3.68 55.97
CA ILE A 204 34.01 2.76 56.87
C ILE A 204 33.40 1.32 56.89
N SER A 205 34.23 0.37 56.44
CA SER A 205 34.47 -1.02 56.87
C SER A 205 33.42 -2.15 56.84
N SER A 206 33.80 -3.17 56.04
CA SER A 206 34.00 -4.59 56.40
C SER A 206 33.14 -5.23 57.50
N SER A 207 32.30 -6.21 57.13
CA SER A 207 32.47 -7.64 57.49
C SER A 207 31.24 -8.48 57.10
N SER A 208 31.53 -9.75 56.81
CA SER A 208 30.69 -10.86 56.36
C SER A 208 29.48 -11.19 57.25
N SER A 209 28.34 -11.53 56.64
CA SER A 209 27.63 -12.80 56.88
C SER A 209 26.34 -12.93 56.04
N SER A 210 26.08 -14.18 55.67
CA SER A 210 25.00 -14.74 54.87
C SER A 210 23.57 -14.41 55.31
N SER A 211 22.67 -14.18 54.35
CA SER A 211 21.36 -14.86 54.30
C SER A 211 20.61 -14.56 53.00
N SER A 212 19.93 -15.60 52.54
CA SER A 212 19.12 -15.76 51.34
C SER A 212 17.83 -14.93 51.33
N SER A 213 17.44 -14.39 50.17
CA SER A 213 16.04 -14.35 49.70
C SER A 213 15.91 -13.82 48.27
N THR A 214 15.67 -14.78 47.37
CA THR A 214 14.74 -14.74 46.22
C THR A 214 14.40 -13.40 45.55
N SER A 215 14.93 -13.24 44.34
CA SER A 215 14.44 -12.33 43.30
C SER A 215 13.27 -12.95 42.53
N SER A 216 12.13 -12.27 42.47
CA SER A 216 11.05 -12.59 41.52
C SER A 216 11.10 -11.58 40.37
N SER A 217 11.55 -12.04 39.21
CA SER A 217 11.33 -11.39 37.92
C SER A 217 10.11 -12.05 37.28
N GLU A 218 9.09 -11.27 36.92
CA GLU A 218 7.96 -11.75 36.14
C GLU A 218 8.43 -12.18 34.75
N SER A 219 8.29 -13.46 34.45
CA SER A 219 8.54 -14.06 33.14
C SER A 219 7.18 -14.42 32.51
N PHE A 220 6.94 -13.93 31.29
CA PHE A 220 5.77 -14.32 30.49
C PHE A 220 5.87 -15.81 30.08
N PRO A 221 4.74 -16.55 29.99
CA PRO A 221 4.77 -17.96 29.63
C PRO A 221 5.14 -18.15 28.14
N PRO A 222 5.87 -19.23 27.80
CA PRO A 222 6.20 -19.56 26.42
C PRO A 222 4.96 -20.04 25.64
N VAL A 223 4.89 -19.64 24.36
CA VAL A 223 3.86 -20.08 23.41
C VAL A 223 3.98 -21.59 23.17
N PRO A 224 2.88 -22.37 23.26
CA PRO A 224 2.95 -23.81 23.07
C PRO A 224 3.25 -24.20 21.61
N PRO A 225 4.00 -25.29 21.37
CA PRO A 225 4.26 -25.80 20.03
C PRO A 225 2.98 -26.39 19.41
N ILE A 226 2.69 -26.02 18.16
CA ILE A 226 1.62 -26.60 17.36
C ILE A 226 2.08 -27.97 16.87
N SER A 227 1.76 -29.02 17.63
CA SER A 227 1.93 -30.41 17.21
C SER A 227 0.59 -30.98 16.76
N GLY A 228 0.33 -30.92 15.45
CA GLY A 228 -0.75 -31.61 14.77
C GLY A 228 -0.31 -31.94 13.34
N PRO A 229 -0.68 -33.09 12.76
CA PRO A 229 -0.18 -33.51 11.46
C PRO A 229 -0.71 -32.58 10.36
N PHE A 230 0.17 -31.77 9.79
CA PHE A 230 -0.09 -31.13 8.49
C PHE A 230 -0.14 -32.24 7.44
N SER A 231 -1.35 -32.67 7.07
CA SER A 231 -1.53 -33.29 5.78
C SER A 231 -1.18 -32.24 4.73
N ASN A 232 -0.08 -32.47 4.00
CA ASN A 232 0.28 -31.65 2.84
C ASN A 232 -0.93 -31.57 1.90
N PRO A 233 -1.43 -30.37 1.55
CA PRO A 233 -2.38 -30.26 0.46
C PRO A 233 -1.68 -30.72 -0.84
N PRO A 234 -2.41 -31.34 -1.78
CA PRO A 234 -1.83 -31.78 -3.04
C PRO A 234 -1.21 -30.58 -3.75
N SER A 235 0.00 -30.80 -4.26
CA SER A 235 0.74 -29.89 -5.14
C SER A 235 -0.17 -29.44 -6.29
N ASN A 236 -0.70 -28.22 -6.18
CA ASN A 236 -1.38 -27.55 -7.27
C ASN A 236 -0.30 -26.81 -8.09
N PRO A 237 -0.02 -27.20 -9.34
CA PRO A 237 0.96 -26.50 -10.18
C PRO A 237 0.46 -25.15 -10.71
N GLY A 238 -0.76 -24.71 -10.36
CA GLY A 238 -1.33 -23.43 -10.76
C GLY A 238 -1.47 -22.46 -9.59
N GLY A 239 -0.35 -22.02 -9.01
CA GLY A 239 -0.38 -20.93 -8.02
C GLY A 239 -0.79 -19.63 -8.69
N SER A 240 -2.09 -19.35 -8.74
CA SER A 240 -2.62 -18.05 -9.15
C SER A 240 -2.14 -17.00 -8.17
N VAL A 241 -1.13 -16.24 -8.58
CA VAL A 241 -0.82 -14.94 -8.00
C VAL A 241 -2.01 -14.04 -8.36
N LEU A 242 -2.55 -13.31 -7.38
CA LEU A 242 -3.37 -12.15 -7.68
C LEU A 242 -2.46 -11.15 -8.39
N SER A 243 -2.41 -11.20 -9.72
CA SER A 243 -2.01 -10.04 -10.51
C SER A 243 -3.21 -9.08 -10.50
N VAL A 244 -2.93 -7.87 -9.99
CA VAL A 244 -3.79 -6.74 -9.54
C VAL A 244 -4.67 -6.91 -8.30
#